data_AF-A0A928FI31-F1
#
_entry.id   AF-A0A928FI31-F1
#
_cell.length_a   1.000
_cell.length_b   1.000
_cell.length_c   1.000
_cell.angle_alpha   90.00
_cell.angle_beta   90.00
_cell.angle_gamma   90.00
#
_symmetry.space_group_name_H-M   'P 1'
#
loop_
_entity.id
_entity.type
_entity.pdbx_description
1 polymer ?
#
loop_
_entity_poly.entity_id
_entity_poly.type
_entity_poly.pdbx_seq_one_letter_code
_entity_poly.pdbx_strand_id
1 'polypeptide(L)'
;MGYTGYLTLGVLGFTAFSLIWGAFLGLVRGRNRSILRLLLVLASAFIPVKFKDQIVSAVMAFEFNGKSLNVIITEFISSIGTDIPESIQSILFTLVEIIVCILIFFVSFIVLSFVSWLILFPILKIIVRKGKNGHRLTGAFFGLIQGAVVAFVICAPITGLAIQVDKISQIQFQEKYIIEIPAEVGLSEYINSSTGKFYNSTGSWFFDEISTKVDDEGKKMSISDACDVVSTVAGIADTFSSISADMSAITSSTVTPQEQVNTIKKIGDSLISIGNSVNNLNEDSKVIVQDLIDGVKEMVSSQTGTLPPEVENALDSFNVQDLKLESAGAAMNGIAAYIEKTSDEFENSEPVTQEEVNSIVNGLADNVFILDIISAESESVKVVDVDLENKEMFNVAIDGSSLTEENKETLRQMFGLDTEDAE
;
A
#
# COMPACT_ATOMS: atom_id res chain seq x y z
N MET A 1 -4.13 31.00 11.22
CA MET A 1 -5.46 30.37 10.98
C MET A 1 -5.24 29.36 9.88
N GLY A 2 -5.11 28.09 10.23
CA GLY A 2 -4.84 27.02 9.26
C GLY A 2 -6.02 26.88 8.31
N TYR A 3 -5.73 26.69 7.04
CA TYR A 3 -6.72 26.35 6.03
C TYR A 3 -7.33 25.01 6.43
N THR A 4 -8.49 24.99 7.08
CA THR A 4 -9.26 23.74 7.21
C THR A 4 -9.58 23.24 5.81
N GLY A 5 -8.95 22.14 5.39
CA GLY A 5 -9.15 21.53 4.08
C GLY A 5 -10.63 21.37 3.74
N TYR A 6 -10.98 21.61 2.47
CA TYR A 6 -12.36 21.57 1.98
C TYR A 6 -13.06 20.25 2.31
N LEU A 7 -12.31 19.15 2.36
CA LEU A 7 -12.83 17.83 2.67
C LEU A 7 -13.28 17.71 4.14
N THR A 8 -12.53 18.26 5.08
CA THR A 8 -12.92 18.34 6.50
C THR A 8 -14.21 19.13 6.69
N LEU A 9 -14.30 20.31 6.06
CA LEU A 9 -15.50 21.14 6.12
C LEU A 9 -16.70 20.46 5.44
N GLY A 10 -16.48 19.79 4.31
CA GLY A 10 -17.51 19.04 3.59
C GLY A 10 -18.09 17.90 4.42
N VAL A 11 -17.24 17.04 4.98
CA VAL A 11 -17.65 15.90 5.80
C VAL A 11 -18.34 16.35 7.08
N LEU A 12 -17.79 17.36 7.78
CA LEU A 12 -18.38 17.88 9.01
C LEU A 12 -19.72 18.58 8.73
N GLY A 13 -19.78 19.38 7.66
CA GLY A 13 -21.00 20.05 7.20
C GLY A 13 -22.10 19.04 6.84
N PHE A 14 -21.77 17.99 6.11
CA PHE A 14 -22.70 16.92 5.76
C PHE A 14 -23.18 16.13 6.99
N THR A 15 -22.27 15.84 7.92
CA THR A 15 -22.59 15.17 9.19
C THR A 15 -23.57 16.00 10.00
N ALA A 16 -23.28 17.28 10.20
CA ALA A 16 -24.14 18.21 10.93
C ALA A 16 -25.51 18.35 10.25
N PHE A 17 -25.54 18.52 8.92
CA PHE A 17 -26.78 18.58 8.15
C PHE A 17 -27.61 17.30 8.34
N SER A 18 -27.01 16.13 8.22
CA SER A 18 -27.69 14.84 8.35
C SER A 18 -28.28 14.66 9.75
N LEU A 19 -27.55 15.04 10.79
CA LEU A 19 -28.01 14.97 12.19
C LEU A 19 -29.17 15.94 12.45
N ILE A 20 -29.03 17.21 12.07
CA ILE A 20 -30.05 18.24 12.29
C ILE A 20 -31.33 17.89 11.51
N TRP A 21 -31.18 17.53 10.23
CA TRP A 21 -32.30 17.16 9.38
C TRP A 21 -32.99 15.89 9.87
N GLY A 22 -32.21 14.89 10.29
CA GLY A 22 -32.70 13.67 10.90
C GLY A 22 -33.53 13.95 12.17
N ALA A 23 -32.98 14.73 13.09
CA ALA A 23 -33.66 15.11 14.34
C ALA A 23 -34.95 15.89 14.06
N PHE A 24 -34.92 16.86 13.14
CA PHE A 24 -36.09 17.66 12.74
C PHE A 24 -37.21 16.77 12.18
N LEU A 25 -36.88 15.91 11.22
CA LEU A 25 -37.86 14.98 10.65
C LEU A 25 -38.38 13.99 11.70
N GLY A 26 -37.52 13.59 12.65
CA GLY A 26 -37.88 12.76 13.79
C GLY A 26 -38.93 13.42 14.70
N LEU A 27 -38.76 14.70 15.01
CA LEU A 27 -39.73 15.49 15.78
C LEU A 27 -41.11 15.54 15.09
N VAL A 28 -41.11 15.76 13.77
CA VAL A 28 -42.34 15.87 12.96
C VAL A 28 -43.09 14.53 12.91
N ARG A 29 -42.37 13.41 12.81
CA ARG A 29 -42.95 12.07 12.62
C ARG A 29 -43.43 11.43 13.93
N GLY A 30 -42.71 11.65 15.03
CA GLY A 30 -42.93 11.01 16.32
C GLY A 30 -42.42 9.56 16.38
N ARG A 31 -42.21 9.05 17.60
CA ARG A 31 -41.48 7.80 17.92
C ARG A 31 -41.67 6.64 16.92
N ASN A 32 -42.87 6.07 16.84
CA ASN A 32 -43.09 4.82 16.10
C ASN A 32 -42.77 4.95 14.60
N ARG A 33 -43.05 6.13 14.02
CA ARG A 33 -42.76 6.41 12.61
C ARG A 33 -41.29 6.72 12.36
N SER A 34 -40.60 7.31 13.34
CA SER A 34 -39.14 7.47 13.28
C SER A 34 -38.42 6.13 13.34
N ILE A 35 -38.86 5.20 14.21
CA ILE A 35 -38.28 3.85 14.29
C ILE A 35 -38.46 3.11 12.96
N LEU A 36 -39.66 3.12 12.38
CA LEU A 36 -39.90 2.50 11.07
C LEU A 36 -38.96 3.07 9.99
N ARG A 37 -38.76 4.40 9.98
CA ARG A 37 -37.87 5.03 9.00
C ARG A 37 -36.40 4.66 9.25
N LEU A 38 -35.97 4.60 10.50
CA LEU A 38 -34.64 4.14 10.86
C LEU A 38 -34.38 2.73 10.34
N LEU A 39 -35.32 1.79 10.56
CA LEU A 39 -35.22 0.43 10.04
C LEU A 39 -35.15 0.38 8.51
N LEU A 40 -35.93 1.22 7.82
CA LEU A 40 -35.87 1.30 6.36
C LEU A 40 -34.52 1.83 5.86
N VAL A 41 -33.95 2.85 6.52
CA VAL A 41 -32.63 3.40 6.16
C VAL A 41 -31.53 2.37 6.43
N LEU A 42 -31.59 1.66 7.56
CA LEU A 42 -30.67 0.55 7.84
C LEU A 42 -30.79 -0.54 6.77
N ALA A 43 -32.01 -0.93 6.39
CA ALA A 43 -32.21 -1.88 5.30
C ALA A 43 -31.65 -1.35 3.97
N SER A 44 -31.82 -0.06 3.66
CA SER A 44 -31.23 0.56 2.47
C SER A 44 -29.70 0.56 2.47
N ALA A 45 -29.05 0.53 3.63
CA ALA A 45 -27.60 0.40 3.75
C ALA A 45 -27.15 -1.07 3.67
N PHE A 46 -27.82 -1.99 4.37
CA PHE A 46 -27.41 -3.40 4.43
C PHE A 46 -27.73 -4.20 3.16
N ILE A 47 -28.83 -3.89 2.46
CA ILE A 47 -29.24 -4.62 1.26
C ILE A 47 -28.17 -4.51 0.15
N PRO A 48 -27.68 -3.30 -0.22
CA PRO A 48 -26.61 -3.18 -1.20
C PRO A 48 -25.33 -3.93 -0.82
N VAL A 49 -24.92 -3.89 0.46
CA VAL A 49 -23.73 -4.65 0.91
C VAL A 49 -23.94 -6.16 0.72
N LYS A 50 -25.10 -6.67 1.12
CA LYS A 50 -25.39 -8.11 1.05
C LYS A 50 -25.50 -8.64 -0.38
N PHE A 51 -25.98 -7.81 -1.31
CA PHE A 51 -26.17 -8.17 -2.71
C PHE A 51 -25.13 -7.53 -3.62
N LYS A 52 -24.00 -7.04 -3.07
CA LYS A 52 -22.99 -6.27 -3.82
C LYS A 52 -22.52 -7.03 -5.06
N ASP A 53 -22.15 -8.30 -4.91
CA ASP A 53 -21.59 -9.09 -6.02
C ASP A 53 -22.63 -9.25 -7.13
N GLN A 54 -23.89 -9.51 -6.79
CA GLN A 54 -24.97 -9.66 -7.76
C GLN A 54 -25.29 -8.36 -8.49
N ILE A 55 -25.30 -7.23 -7.76
CA ILE A 55 -25.56 -5.91 -8.34
C ILE A 55 -24.38 -5.51 -9.25
N VAL A 56 -23.15 -5.75 -8.79
CA VAL A 56 -21.93 -5.46 -9.56
C VAL A 56 -21.88 -6.31 -10.82
N SER A 57 -22.05 -7.63 -10.74
CA SER A 57 -22.08 -8.50 -11.93
C SER A 57 -23.17 -8.07 -12.92
N ALA A 58 -24.35 -7.69 -12.44
CA ALA A 58 -25.43 -7.21 -13.31
C ALA A 58 -25.09 -5.87 -13.99
N VAL A 59 -24.41 -4.95 -13.30
CA VAL A 59 -23.97 -3.66 -13.86
C VAL A 59 -22.80 -3.85 -14.82
N MET A 60 -21.83 -4.71 -14.49
CA MET A 60 -20.67 -5.01 -15.35
C MET A 60 -21.10 -5.68 -16.66
N ALA A 61 -22.14 -6.52 -16.61
CA ALA A 61 -22.75 -7.15 -17.76
C ALA A 61 -23.71 -6.24 -18.55
N PHE A 62 -24.09 -5.08 -18.00
CA PHE A 62 -25.02 -4.17 -18.67
C PHE A 62 -24.36 -3.52 -19.89
N GLU A 63 -25.04 -3.58 -21.04
CA GLU A 63 -24.54 -3.01 -22.29
C GLU A 63 -24.81 -1.50 -22.35
N PHE A 64 -23.74 -0.71 -22.41
CA PHE A 64 -23.77 0.71 -22.75
C PHE A 64 -23.27 0.87 -24.19
N ASN A 65 -24.12 1.44 -25.06
CA ASN A 65 -23.80 1.65 -26.48
C ASN A 65 -23.32 0.36 -27.21
N GLY A 66 -23.88 -0.79 -26.87
CA GLY A 66 -23.55 -2.09 -27.50
C GLY A 66 -22.26 -2.75 -27.01
N LYS A 67 -21.62 -2.21 -25.96
CA LYS A 67 -20.51 -2.86 -25.26
C LYS A 67 -20.84 -2.98 -23.77
N SER A 68 -20.46 -4.09 -23.13
CA SER A 68 -20.57 -4.21 -21.68
C SER A 68 -19.53 -3.32 -20.98
N LEU A 69 -19.79 -2.95 -19.73
CA LEU A 69 -18.83 -2.17 -18.94
C LEU A 69 -17.50 -2.93 -18.78
N ASN A 70 -17.55 -4.27 -18.68
CA ASN A 70 -16.36 -5.12 -18.71
C ASN A 70 -15.51 -4.86 -19.94
N VAL A 71 -16.11 -4.91 -21.13
CA VAL A 71 -15.39 -4.70 -22.40
C VAL A 71 -14.81 -3.29 -22.47
N ILE A 72 -15.55 -2.27 -22.00
CA ILE A 72 -15.06 -0.89 -21.98
C ILE A 72 -13.84 -0.73 -21.06
N ILE A 73 -13.88 -1.35 -19.87
CA ILE A 73 -12.76 -1.31 -18.90
C ILE A 73 -11.57 -2.07 -19.47
N THR A 74 -11.77 -3.27 -20.01
CA THR A 74 -10.70 -4.04 -20.65
C THR A 74 -10.08 -3.28 -21.80
N GLU A 75 -10.89 -2.68 -22.69
CA GLU A 75 -10.39 -1.85 -23.79
C GLU A 75 -9.62 -0.62 -23.30
N PHE A 76 -10.07 0.02 -22.21
CA PHE A 76 -9.35 1.13 -21.61
C PHE A 76 -7.99 0.68 -21.05
N ILE A 77 -7.94 -0.43 -20.31
CA ILE A 77 -6.69 -0.98 -19.78
C ILE A 77 -5.75 -1.38 -20.93
N SER A 78 -6.25 -2.09 -21.94
CA SER A 78 -5.46 -2.45 -23.13
C SER A 78 -5.02 -1.22 -23.95
N SER A 79 -5.70 -0.07 -23.81
CA SER A 79 -5.29 1.18 -24.46
C SER A 79 -4.12 1.88 -23.76
N ILE A 80 -3.84 1.55 -22.49
CA ILE A 80 -2.67 2.05 -21.75
C ILE A 80 -1.39 1.40 -22.30
N GLY A 81 -1.49 0.19 -22.87
CA GLY A 81 -0.41 -0.47 -23.61
C GLY A 81 -0.79 -1.89 -24.02
N THR A 82 -0.37 -2.32 -25.21
CA THR A 82 -0.68 -3.67 -25.74
C THR A 82 0.23 -4.77 -25.21
N ASP A 83 1.31 -4.41 -24.53
CA ASP A 83 2.37 -5.34 -24.08
C ASP A 83 2.37 -5.51 -22.56
N ILE A 84 1.28 -5.14 -21.89
CA ILE A 84 1.16 -5.28 -20.43
C ILE A 84 0.84 -6.75 -20.12
N PRO A 85 1.62 -7.45 -19.29
CA PRO A 85 1.37 -8.83 -18.84
C PRO A 85 -0.04 -9.03 -18.26
N GLU A 86 -0.59 -10.25 -18.42
CA GLU A 86 -1.93 -10.59 -17.92
C GLU A 86 -2.07 -10.38 -16.40
N SER A 87 -1.01 -10.61 -15.62
CA SER A 87 -1.01 -10.40 -14.17
C SER A 87 -1.26 -8.93 -13.79
N ILE A 88 -0.56 -8.00 -14.43
CA ILE A 88 -0.73 -6.55 -14.23
C ILE A 88 -2.13 -6.11 -14.68
N GLN A 89 -2.60 -6.61 -15.83
CA GLN A 89 -3.94 -6.29 -16.32
C GLN A 89 -5.03 -6.76 -15.36
N SER A 90 -4.90 -7.96 -14.79
CA SER A 90 -5.86 -8.53 -13.83
C SER A 90 -6.00 -7.68 -12.56
N ILE A 91 -4.89 -7.13 -12.06
CA ILE A 91 -4.88 -6.30 -10.84
C ILE A 91 -5.45 -4.92 -11.10
N LEU A 92 -5.09 -4.29 -12.23
CA LEU A 92 -5.70 -3.03 -12.65
C LEU A 92 -7.21 -3.19 -12.85
N PHE A 93 -7.64 -4.30 -13.45
CA PHE A 93 -9.04 -4.61 -13.62
C PHE A 93 -9.76 -4.77 -12.27
N THR A 94 -9.14 -5.50 -11.33
CA THR A 94 -9.67 -5.70 -9.99
C THR A 94 -9.81 -4.39 -9.22
N LEU A 95 -8.81 -3.50 -9.30
CA LEU A 95 -8.86 -2.15 -8.73
C LEU A 95 -10.03 -1.32 -9.29
N VAL A 96 -10.20 -1.30 -10.61
CA VAL A 96 -11.30 -0.58 -11.26
C VAL A 96 -12.65 -1.15 -10.83
N GLU A 97 -12.77 -2.48 -10.77
CA GLU A 97 -14.00 -3.13 -10.35
C GLU A 97 -14.37 -2.81 -8.89
N ILE A 98 -13.39 -2.77 -7.99
CA ILE A 98 -13.61 -2.36 -6.60
C ILE A 98 -14.09 -0.90 -6.52
N ILE A 99 -13.53 0.01 -7.31
CA ILE A 99 -14.00 1.40 -7.38
C ILE A 99 -15.46 1.44 -7.88
N VAL A 100 -15.78 0.65 -8.90
CA VAL A 100 -17.14 0.51 -9.42
C VAL A 100 -18.09 -0.04 -8.35
N CYS A 101 -17.68 -1.03 -7.54
CA CYS A 101 -18.45 -1.53 -6.40
C CYS A 101 -18.83 -0.41 -5.43
N ILE A 102 -17.88 0.44 -5.06
CA ILE A 102 -18.12 1.57 -4.15
C ILE A 102 -19.12 2.56 -4.76
N LEU A 103 -18.97 2.91 -6.04
CA LEU A 103 -19.90 3.81 -6.74
C LEU A 103 -21.31 3.22 -6.84
N ILE A 104 -21.43 1.95 -7.20
CA ILE A 104 -22.70 1.21 -7.27
C ILE A 104 -23.35 1.16 -5.90
N PHE A 105 -22.57 0.96 -4.83
CA PHE A 105 -23.07 0.98 -3.47
C PHE A 105 -23.74 2.33 -3.16
N PHE A 106 -23.08 3.46 -3.46
CA PHE A 106 -23.65 4.79 -3.25
C PHE A 106 -24.94 5.01 -4.03
N VAL A 107 -24.95 4.67 -5.32
CA VAL A 107 -26.14 4.82 -6.18
C VAL A 107 -27.28 3.96 -5.64
N SER A 108 -27.01 2.70 -5.31
CA SER A 108 -27.99 1.77 -4.76
C SER A 108 -28.55 2.25 -3.42
N PHE A 109 -27.70 2.74 -2.53
CA PHE A 109 -28.11 3.30 -1.24
C PHE A 109 -29.02 4.52 -1.43
N ILE A 110 -28.68 5.45 -2.33
CA ILE A 110 -29.48 6.65 -2.62
C ILE A 110 -30.84 6.24 -3.21
N VAL A 111 -30.84 5.36 -4.22
CA VAL A 111 -32.06 4.88 -4.88
C VAL A 111 -32.96 4.15 -3.88
N LEU A 112 -32.43 3.21 -3.08
CA LEU A 112 -33.20 2.50 -2.07
C LEU A 112 -33.69 3.43 -0.96
N SER A 113 -32.88 4.40 -0.54
CA SER A 113 -33.28 5.41 0.45
C SER A 113 -34.41 6.30 -0.07
N PHE A 114 -34.40 6.61 -1.36
CA PHE A 114 -35.44 7.37 -2.04
C PHE A 114 -36.73 6.55 -2.23
N VAL A 115 -36.63 5.34 -2.77
CA VAL A 115 -37.77 4.41 -2.93
C VAL A 115 -38.40 4.09 -1.59
N SER A 116 -37.59 3.86 -0.55
CA SER A 116 -38.10 3.60 0.79
C SER A 116 -38.82 4.82 1.37
N TRP A 117 -38.45 6.03 0.97
CA TRP A 117 -39.10 7.26 1.42
C TRP A 117 -40.40 7.54 0.68
N LEU A 118 -40.40 7.36 -0.64
CA LEU A 118 -41.52 7.71 -1.52
C LEU A 118 -42.61 6.64 -1.53
N ILE A 119 -42.24 5.36 -1.44
CA ILE A 119 -43.17 4.23 -1.63
C ILE A 119 -43.35 3.44 -0.33
N LEU A 120 -42.27 2.84 0.19
CA LEU A 120 -42.38 1.90 1.32
C LEU A 120 -42.86 2.61 2.60
N PHE A 121 -42.33 3.79 2.90
CA PHE A 121 -42.70 4.50 4.11
C PHE A 121 -44.17 4.92 4.12
N PRO A 122 -44.76 5.53 3.06
CA PRO A 122 -46.20 5.80 3.02
C PRO A 122 -47.07 4.57 3.23
N ILE A 123 -46.72 3.43 2.60
CA ILE A 123 -47.47 2.18 2.73
C ILE A 123 -47.38 1.65 4.17
N LEU A 124 -46.16 1.49 4.69
CA LEU A 124 -45.92 0.93 6.03
C LEU A 124 -46.39 1.85 7.16
N LYS A 125 -46.45 3.16 6.92
CA LYS A 125 -46.97 4.15 7.87
C LYS A 125 -48.46 3.96 8.15
N ILE A 126 -49.23 3.32 7.26
CA ILE A 126 -50.64 2.98 7.50
C ILE A 126 -50.75 1.95 8.63
N ILE A 127 -49.82 1.00 8.68
CA ILE A 127 -49.76 -0.06 9.70
C ILE A 127 -49.27 0.50 11.04
N VAL A 128 -48.28 1.40 11.01
CA VAL A 128 -47.69 2.00 12.21
C VAL A 128 -48.51 3.21 12.69
N ARG A 129 -49.51 2.95 13.54
CA ARG A 129 -50.37 3.99 14.14
C ARG A 129 -49.55 5.05 14.89
N LYS A 130 -49.98 6.32 14.75
CA LYS A 130 -49.44 7.44 15.52
C LYS A 130 -49.86 7.25 16.99
N GLY A 131 -48.89 7.12 17.90
CA GLY A 131 -49.19 6.94 19.33
C GLY A 131 -50.03 8.09 19.89
N LYS A 132 -51.02 7.78 20.74
CA LYS A 132 -51.96 8.74 21.34
C LYS A 132 -51.27 9.85 22.16
N ASN A 133 -50.11 9.56 22.77
CA ASN A 133 -49.26 10.52 23.48
C ASN A 133 -47.89 10.59 22.78
N GLY A 134 -47.82 11.26 21.63
CA GLY A 134 -46.64 11.26 20.78
C GLY A 134 -45.43 11.89 21.47
N HIS A 135 -44.51 11.07 22.01
CA HIS A 135 -43.22 11.53 22.50
C HIS A 135 -42.38 12.06 21.33
N ARG A 136 -42.57 13.35 21.01
CA ARG A 136 -41.85 14.06 19.94
C ARG A 136 -40.34 14.03 20.18
N LEU A 137 -39.91 14.18 21.43
CA LEU A 137 -38.50 14.08 21.83
C LEU A 137 -37.90 12.70 21.49
N THR A 138 -38.62 11.61 21.76
CA THR A 138 -38.16 10.27 21.37
C THR A 138 -38.14 10.11 19.85
N GLY A 139 -39.07 10.76 19.13
CA GLY A 139 -39.03 10.84 17.68
C GLY A 139 -37.76 11.55 17.17
N ALA A 140 -37.35 12.65 17.83
CA ALA A 140 -36.13 13.40 17.55
C ALA A 140 -34.88 12.54 17.76
N PHE A 141 -34.83 11.78 18.86
CA PHE A 141 -33.72 10.88 19.18
C PHE A 141 -33.52 9.82 18.08
N PHE A 142 -34.59 9.11 17.70
CA PHE A 142 -34.49 8.14 16.59
C PHE A 142 -34.20 8.82 15.24
N GLY A 143 -34.66 10.06 15.05
CA GLY A 143 -34.30 10.87 13.89
C GLY A 143 -32.82 11.23 13.84
N LEU A 144 -32.22 11.55 15.00
CA LEU A 144 -30.79 11.82 15.14
C LEU A 144 -29.98 10.57 14.81
N ILE A 145 -30.36 9.40 15.36
CA ILE A 145 -29.73 8.11 15.01
C ILE A 145 -29.84 7.86 13.51
N GLN A 146 -31.01 8.10 12.90
CA GLN A 146 -31.18 7.95 11.46
C GLN A 146 -30.23 8.87 10.68
N GLY A 147 -30.09 10.13 11.11
CA GLY A 147 -29.14 11.09 10.53
C GLY A 147 -27.70 10.63 10.68
N ALA A 148 -27.34 10.07 11.85
CA ALA A 148 -26.02 9.50 12.12
C ALA A 148 -25.73 8.30 11.21
N VAL A 149 -26.70 7.42 10.98
CA VAL A 149 -26.56 6.29 10.04
C VAL A 149 -26.34 6.77 8.62
N VAL A 150 -27.09 7.77 8.14
CA VAL A 150 -26.88 8.34 6.78
C VAL A 150 -25.50 8.98 6.66
N ALA A 151 -25.08 9.75 7.67
CA ALA A 151 -23.75 10.33 7.72
C ALA A 151 -22.67 9.24 7.70
N PHE A 152 -22.82 8.21 8.53
CA PHE A 152 -21.90 7.07 8.59
C PHE A 152 -21.76 6.34 7.25
N VAL A 153 -22.89 5.94 6.64
CA VAL A 153 -22.91 5.18 5.38
C VAL A 153 -22.27 5.95 4.23
N ILE A 154 -22.28 7.28 4.27
CA ILE A 154 -21.69 8.11 3.22
C ILE A 154 -20.25 8.51 3.55
N CYS A 155 -20.02 9.00 4.76
CA CYS A 155 -18.73 9.56 5.14
C CYS A 155 -17.68 8.48 5.41
N ALA A 156 -18.03 7.33 5.98
CA ALA A 156 -17.03 6.28 6.24
C ALA A 156 -16.36 5.78 4.95
N PRO A 157 -17.10 5.46 3.86
CA PRO A 157 -16.47 5.13 2.59
C PRO A 157 -15.63 6.24 1.97
N ILE A 158 -16.07 7.50 2.07
CA ILE A 158 -15.29 8.66 1.59
C ILE A 158 -13.98 8.78 2.39
N THR A 159 -14.02 8.57 3.71
CA THR A 159 -12.83 8.56 4.55
C THR A 159 -11.89 7.42 4.16
N GLY A 160 -12.43 6.21 3.93
CA GLY A 160 -11.66 5.07 3.46
C GLY A 160 -10.95 5.36 2.15
N LEU A 161 -11.68 5.86 1.14
CA LEU A 161 -11.09 6.29 -0.13
C LEU A 161 -10.02 7.37 0.06
N ALA A 162 -10.27 8.37 0.91
CA ALA A 162 -9.29 9.42 1.17
C ALA A 162 -7.98 8.85 1.74
N ILE A 163 -8.05 7.88 2.66
CA ILE A 163 -6.87 7.21 3.22
C ILE A 163 -6.09 6.44 2.15
N GLN A 164 -6.80 5.69 1.29
CA GLN A 164 -6.14 4.91 0.24
C GLN A 164 -5.50 5.81 -0.83
N VAL A 165 -6.17 6.89 -1.20
CA VAL A 165 -5.64 7.89 -2.14
C VAL A 165 -4.42 8.61 -1.54
N ASP A 166 -4.43 8.92 -0.24
CA ASP A 166 -3.28 9.52 0.45
C ASP A 166 -2.08 8.57 0.43
N LYS A 167 -2.32 7.28 0.71
CA LYS A 167 -1.30 6.23 0.66
C LYS A 167 -0.65 6.12 -0.72
N ILE A 168 -1.44 6.06 -1.79
CA ILE A 168 -0.90 5.98 -3.16
C ILE A 168 -0.18 7.29 -3.55
N SER A 169 -0.69 8.45 -3.12
CA SER A 169 -0.08 9.74 -3.45
C SER A 169 1.28 9.99 -2.80
N GLN A 170 1.60 9.25 -1.73
CA GLN A 170 2.89 9.34 -1.06
C GLN A 170 3.96 8.47 -1.74
N ILE A 171 3.57 7.62 -2.70
CA ILE A 171 4.50 6.82 -3.45
C ILE A 171 5.30 7.72 -4.38
N GLN A 172 6.61 7.68 -4.23
CA GLN A 172 7.57 8.31 -5.11
C GLN A 172 8.24 7.24 -5.98
N PHE A 173 8.52 7.60 -7.23
CA PHE A 173 9.40 6.85 -8.10
C PHE A 173 10.37 7.86 -8.73
N GLN A 174 11.66 7.69 -8.50
CA GLN A 174 12.70 8.61 -8.97
C GLN A 174 12.43 10.07 -8.55
N GLU A 175 12.17 10.28 -7.26
CA GLU A 175 11.88 11.57 -6.64
C GLU A 175 10.61 12.29 -7.17
N LYS A 176 9.79 11.60 -7.97
CA LYS A 176 8.51 12.12 -8.47
C LYS A 176 7.35 11.35 -7.88
N TYR A 177 6.33 12.08 -7.44
CA TYR A 177 5.08 11.46 -6.99
C TYR A 177 4.35 10.84 -8.18
N ILE A 178 3.93 9.58 -8.03
CA ILE A 178 3.15 8.88 -9.07
C ILE A 178 1.80 9.58 -9.27
N ILE A 179 1.21 10.11 -8.19
CA ILE A 179 -0.03 10.86 -8.21
C ILE A 179 0.16 12.18 -7.47
N GLU A 180 0.16 13.29 -8.21
CA GLU A 180 0.13 14.62 -7.61
C GLU A 180 -1.29 15.00 -7.20
N ILE A 181 -1.53 15.09 -5.90
CA ILE A 181 -2.79 15.58 -5.37
C ILE A 181 -2.65 17.07 -5.06
N PRO A 182 -3.54 17.94 -5.59
CA PRO A 182 -3.51 19.35 -5.25
C PRO A 182 -3.61 19.54 -3.73
N ALA A 183 -2.67 20.29 -3.14
CA ALA A 183 -2.63 20.56 -1.70
C ALA A 183 -3.96 21.17 -1.17
N GLU A 184 -4.68 21.86 -2.05
CA GLU A 184 -6.00 22.46 -1.80
C GLU A 184 -7.07 21.44 -1.41
N VAL A 185 -6.94 20.18 -1.82
CA VAL A 185 -7.86 19.09 -1.43
C VAL A 185 -7.77 18.83 0.09
N GLY A 186 -6.61 19.08 0.70
CA GLY A 186 -6.40 18.95 2.15
C GLY A 186 -6.55 17.52 2.66
N LEU A 187 -6.16 16.53 1.87
CA LEU A 187 -6.38 15.10 2.14
C LEU A 187 -5.70 14.63 3.43
N SER A 188 -4.40 14.87 3.56
CA SER A 188 -3.62 14.52 4.75
C SER A 188 -4.10 15.28 6.00
N GLU A 189 -4.49 16.56 5.86
CA GLU A 189 -5.06 17.33 6.97
C GLU A 189 -6.39 16.73 7.44
N TYR A 190 -7.25 16.33 6.50
CA TYR A 190 -8.51 15.67 6.82
C TYR A 190 -8.29 14.34 7.54
N ILE A 191 -7.43 13.46 7.02
CA ILE A 191 -7.15 12.15 7.62
C ILE A 191 -6.66 12.32 9.06
N ASN A 192 -5.80 13.32 9.29
CA ASN A 192 -5.24 13.61 10.60
C ASN A 192 -6.18 14.41 11.54
N SER A 193 -7.26 14.97 11.01
CA SER A 193 -8.28 15.68 11.79
C SER A 193 -9.08 14.74 12.71
N SER A 194 -9.71 15.31 13.74
CA SER A 194 -10.61 14.54 14.62
C SER A 194 -11.76 13.87 13.85
N THR A 195 -12.24 14.50 12.78
CA THR A 195 -13.33 13.98 11.94
C THR A 195 -12.85 12.77 11.13
N GLY A 196 -11.68 12.87 10.48
CA GLY A 196 -11.09 11.77 9.72
C GLY A 196 -10.78 10.58 10.63
N LYS A 197 -10.13 10.81 11.78
CA LYS A 197 -9.85 9.77 12.78
C LYS A 197 -11.12 9.10 13.32
N PHE A 198 -12.18 9.87 13.52
CA PHE A 198 -13.47 9.32 13.98
C PHE A 198 -14.08 8.37 12.94
N TYR A 199 -14.17 8.80 11.66
CA TYR A 199 -14.75 7.95 10.62
C TYR A 199 -13.87 6.77 10.26
N ASN A 200 -12.53 6.93 10.31
CA ASN A 200 -11.62 5.80 10.14
C ASN A 200 -11.83 4.75 11.24
N SER A 201 -11.75 5.17 12.52
CA SER A 201 -11.88 4.25 13.66
C SER A 201 -13.23 3.55 13.77
N THR A 202 -14.32 4.20 13.35
CA THR A 202 -15.67 3.63 13.43
C THR A 202 -16.13 2.95 12.14
N GLY A 203 -15.52 3.29 11.01
CA GLY A 203 -16.02 3.00 9.67
C GLY A 203 -15.10 2.19 8.77
N SER A 204 -13.84 1.95 9.15
CA SER A 204 -12.91 1.13 8.35
C SER A 204 -13.50 -0.23 8.02
N TRP A 205 -14.03 -0.97 9.00
CA TRP A 205 -14.68 -2.27 8.74
C TRP A 205 -15.80 -2.21 7.68
N PHE A 206 -16.56 -1.10 7.65
CA PHE A 206 -17.65 -0.92 6.70
C PHE A 206 -17.12 -0.61 5.30
N PHE A 207 -16.08 0.22 5.23
CA PHE A 207 -15.36 0.50 4.00
C PHE A 207 -14.72 -0.76 3.42
N ASP A 208 -14.05 -1.56 4.25
CA ASP A 208 -13.43 -2.82 3.84
C ASP A 208 -14.49 -3.78 3.29
N GLU A 209 -15.65 -3.89 3.96
CA GLU A 209 -16.74 -4.76 3.50
C GLU A 209 -17.31 -4.34 2.13
N ILE A 210 -17.47 -3.04 1.86
CA ILE A 210 -17.97 -2.58 0.55
C ILE A 210 -16.91 -2.56 -0.54
N SER A 211 -15.63 -2.54 -0.16
CA SER A 211 -14.48 -2.47 -1.07
C SER A 211 -13.77 -3.80 -1.24
N THR A 212 -14.23 -4.87 -0.59
CA THR A 212 -13.74 -6.23 -0.81
C THR A 212 -14.49 -6.88 -1.95
N LYS A 213 -13.76 -7.44 -2.91
CA LYS A 213 -14.28 -8.38 -3.90
C LYS A 213 -13.77 -9.79 -3.57
N VAL A 214 -14.60 -10.79 -3.85
CA VAL A 214 -14.15 -12.18 -3.92
C VAL A 214 -13.98 -12.53 -5.40
N ASP A 215 -12.79 -12.99 -5.79
CA ASP A 215 -12.58 -13.46 -7.16
C ASP A 215 -13.23 -14.83 -7.40
N ASP A 216 -13.17 -15.32 -8.64
CA ASP A 216 -13.74 -16.60 -9.05
C ASP A 216 -13.03 -17.81 -8.39
N GLU A 217 -11.83 -17.60 -7.84
CA GLU A 217 -11.04 -18.60 -7.10
C GLU A 217 -11.34 -18.58 -5.59
N GLY A 218 -12.16 -17.64 -5.12
CA GLY A 218 -12.51 -17.48 -3.71
C GLY A 218 -11.54 -16.60 -2.90
N LYS A 219 -10.53 -16.00 -3.52
CA LYS A 219 -9.61 -15.06 -2.87
C LYS A 219 -10.29 -13.72 -2.67
N LYS A 220 -10.00 -13.10 -1.53
CA LYS A 220 -10.58 -11.81 -1.16
C LYS A 220 -9.56 -10.72 -1.39
N MET A 221 -9.91 -9.72 -2.20
CA MET A 221 -9.10 -8.53 -2.38
C MET A 221 -9.93 -7.29 -2.01
N SER A 222 -9.48 -6.55 -1.00
CA SER A 222 -9.98 -5.21 -0.73
C SER A 222 -9.21 -4.15 -1.52
N ILE A 223 -9.79 -2.95 -1.63
CA ILE A 223 -9.05 -1.80 -2.17
C ILE A 223 -7.81 -1.50 -1.32
N SER A 224 -7.85 -1.76 -0.01
CA SER A 224 -6.68 -1.58 0.86
C SER A 224 -5.58 -2.55 0.46
N ASP A 225 -5.91 -3.83 0.30
CA ASP A 225 -4.94 -4.85 -0.12
C ASP A 225 -4.32 -4.48 -1.47
N ALA A 226 -5.14 -4.04 -2.42
CA ALA A 226 -4.66 -3.64 -3.73
C ALA A 226 -3.77 -2.38 -3.70
N CYS A 227 -4.09 -1.40 -2.84
CA CYS A 227 -3.22 -0.22 -2.63
C CYS A 227 -1.91 -0.60 -1.93
N ASP A 228 -1.95 -1.56 -0.99
CA ASP A 228 -0.77 -2.07 -0.29
C ASP A 228 0.17 -2.81 -1.26
N VAL A 229 -0.39 -3.63 -2.15
CA VAL A 229 0.32 -4.29 -3.23
C VAL A 229 1.00 -3.26 -4.13
N VAL A 230 0.25 -2.28 -4.65
CA VAL A 230 0.79 -1.24 -5.55
C VAL A 230 1.88 -0.42 -4.85
N SER A 231 1.65 -0.02 -3.59
CA SER A 231 2.62 0.72 -2.79
C SER A 231 3.89 -0.09 -2.53
N THR A 232 3.77 -1.40 -2.29
CA THR A 232 4.91 -2.27 -2.04
C THR A 232 5.72 -2.50 -3.31
N VAL A 233 5.06 -2.77 -4.45
CA VAL A 233 5.74 -2.94 -5.75
C VAL A 233 6.45 -1.67 -6.17
N ALA A 234 5.81 -0.51 -6.04
CA ALA A 234 6.43 0.75 -6.38
C ALA A 234 7.60 1.11 -5.44
N GLY A 235 7.45 0.84 -4.14
CA GLY A 235 8.54 1.00 -3.16
C GLY A 235 9.73 0.10 -3.48
N ILE A 236 9.48 -1.18 -3.78
CA ILE A 236 10.46 -2.15 -4.26
C ILE A 236 11.23 -1.59 -5.46
N ALA A 237 10.52 -1.13 -6.49
CA ALA A 237 11.14 -0.59 -7.70
C ALA A 237 11.97 0.68 -7.42
N ASP A 238 11.46 1.61 -6.62
CA ASP A 238 12.14 2.86 -6.28
C ASP A 238 13.39 2.63 -5.42
N THR A 239 13.32 1.73 -4.43
CA THR A 239 14.47 1.40 -3.58
C THR A 239 15.53 0.66 -4.34
N PHE A 240 15.19 -0.31 -5.19
CA PHE A 240 16.22 -0.98 -5.99
C PHE A 240 16.85 -0.05 -7.03
N SER A 241 16.05 0.83 -7.66
CA SER A 241 16.60 1.89 -8.52
C SER A 241 17.52 2.83 -7.75
N SER A 242 17.16 3.19 -6.51
CA SER A 242 17.97 4.06 -5.66
C SER A 242 19.24 3.38 -5.16
N ILE A 243 19.17 2.09 -4.82
CA ILE A 243 20.33 1.30 -4.41
C ILE A 243 21.35 1.23 -5.55
N SER A 244 20.94 0.91 -6.77
CA SER A 244 21.87 0.88 -7.92
C SER A 244 22.57 2.24 -8.08
N ALA A 245 21.82 3.35 -8.05
CA ALA A 245 22.40 4.69 -8.17
C ALA A 245 23.33 5.07 -6.99
N ASP A 246 22.89 4.81 -5.75
CA ASP A 246 23.63 5.13 -4.52
C ASP A 246 24.91 4.27 -4.40
N MET A 247 24.86 3.00 -4.82
CA MET A 247 26.02 2.10 -4.86
C MET A 247 27.07 2.57 -5.87
N SER A 248 26.65 2.98 -7.07
CA SER A 248 27.53 3.55 -8.09
C SER A 248 28.15 4.89 -7.67
N ALA A 249 27.50 5.62 -6.74
CA ALA A 249 28.09 6.83 -6.16
C ALA A 249 29.22 6.49 -5.16
N ILE A 250 29.03 5.53 -4.26
CA ILE A 250 30.01 5.20 -3.21
C ILE A 250 31.24 4.43 -3.71
N THR A 251 31.16 3.76 -4.86
CA THR A 251 32.32 3.10 -5.49
C THR A 251 33.24 4.10 -6.22
N SER A 252 32.83 5.37 -6.33
CA SER A 252 33.69 6.41 -6.90
C SER A 252 34.78 6.83 -5.92
N SER A 253 36.03 6.93 -6.39
CA SER A 253 37.24 7.17 -5.58
C SER A 253 37.36 8.58 -4.95
N THR A 254 36.24 9.32 -4.86
CA THR A 254 36.17 10.70 -4.35
C THR A 254 35.23 10.89 -3.16
N VAL A 255 34.59 9.83 -2.67
CA VAL A 255 33.60 9.91 -1.58
C VAL A 255 34.29 9.89 -0.22
N THR A 256 33.87 10.80 0.67
CA THR A 256 34.37 10.81 2.06
C THR A 256 33.77 9.65 2.88
N PRO A 257 34.47 9.12 3.91
CA PRO A 257 33.91 8.13 4.82
C PRO A 257 32.54 8.52 5.39
N GLN A 258 32.33 9.80 5.71
CA GLN A 258 31.04 10.30 6.18
C GLN A 258 29.92 10.22 5.13
N GLU A 259 30.21 10.57 3.87
CA GLU A 259 29.23 10.45 2.77
C GLU A 259 28.92 8.98 2.48
N GLN A 260 29.93 8.10 2.52
CA GLN A 260 29.78 6.66 2.35
C GLN A 260 28.88 6.06 3.45
N VAL A 261 29.13 6.39 4.72
CA VAL A 261 28.28 5.97 5.86
C VAL A 261 26.84 6.43 5.68
N ASN A 262 26.62 7.69 5.30
CA ASN A 262 25.28 8.23 5.12
C ASN A 262 24.51 7.52 4.00
N THR A 263 25.18 7.25 2.88
CA THR A 263 24.58 6.53 1.75
C THR A 263 24.29 5.07 2.10
N ILE A 264 25.20 4.37 2.76
CA ILE A 264 24.99 2.99 3.21
C ILE A 264 23.84 2.91 4.22
N LYS A 265 23.74 3.85 5.17
CA LYS A 265 22.60 3.94 6.10
C LYS A 265 21.29 4.20 5.39
N LYS A 266 21.27 5.11 4.41
CA LYS A 266 20.09 5.38 3.57
C LYS A 266 19.62 4.11 2.85
N ILE A 267 20.54 3.34 2.26
CA ILE A 267 20.24 2.04 1.65
C ILE A 267 19.67 1.07 2.70
N GLY A 268 20.32 0.93 3.86
CA GLY A 268 19.89 0.05 4.94
C GLY A 268 18.47 0.36 5.45
N ASP A 269 18.19 1.63 5.70
CA ASP A 269 16.87 2.10 6.15
C ASP A 269 15.78 1.88 5.10
N SER A 270 16.12 2.01 3.81
CA SER A 270 15.19 1.78 2.70
C SER A 270 14.83 0.29 2.57
N LEU A 271 15.83 -0.60 2.68
CA LEU A 271 15.64 -2.05 2.71
C LEU A 271 14.78 -2.49 3.90
N ILE A 272 15.03 -1.96 5.11
CA ILE A 272 14.22 -2.24 6.30
C ILE A 272 12.79 -1.75 6.10
N SER A 273 12.59 -0.55 5.57
CA SER A 273 11.26 0.03 5.32
C SER A 273 10.41 -0.85 4.39
N ILE A 274 11.02 -1.36 3.31
CA ILE A 274 10.34 -2.26 2.37
C ILE A 274 10.15 -3.65 2.95
N GLY A 275 11.14 -4.19 3.66
CA GLY A 275 11.00 -5.47 4.36
C GLY A 275 9.79 -5.46 5.29
N ASN A 276 9.63 -4.41 6.09
CA ASN A 276 8.44 -4.21 6.92
C ASN A 276 7.16 -4.11 6.09
N SER A 277 7.19 -3.42 4.94
CA SER A 277 6.02 -3.28 4.06
C SER A 277 5.57 -4.63 3.50
N VAL A 278 6.52 -5.45 3.02
CA VAL A 278 6.28 -6.82 2.55
C VAL A 278 5.77 -7.72 3.67
N ASN A 279 6.36 -7.64 4.87
CA ASN A 279 5.96 -8.44 6.02
C ASN A 279 4.54 -8.12 6.53
N ASN A 280 4.07 -6.88 6.33
CA ASN A 280 2.73 -6.45 6.70
C ASN A 280 1.66 -6.86 5.68
N LEU A 281 2.04 -7.34 4.49
CA LEU A 281 1.09 -7.88 3.52
C LEU A 281 0.51 -9.22 4.01
N ASN A 282 -0.77 -9.43 3.72
CA ASN A 282 -1.37 -10.76 3.86
C ASN A 282 -0.83 -11.73 2.79
N GLU A 283 -1.02 -13.04 2.99
CA GLU A 283 -0.45 -14.06 2.10
C GLU A 283 -0.98 -13.97 0.66
N ASP A 284 -2.27 -13.64 0.46
CA ASP A 284 -2.83 -13.44 -0.87
C ASP A 284 -2.15 -12.25 -1.57
N SER A 285 -1.97 -11.12 -0.86
CA SER A 285 -1.29 -9.93 -1.36
C SER A 285 0.17 -10.20 -1.71
N LYS A 286 0.90 -11.03 -0.95
CA LYS A 286 2.27 -11.43 -1.29
C LYS A 286 2.34 -12.19 -2.61
N VAL A 287 1.40 -13.11 -2.85
CA VAL A 287 1.28 -13.82 -4.14
C VAL A 287 1.07 -12.82 -5.27
N ILE A 288 0.20 -11.83 -5.07
CA ILE A 288 -0.10 -10.81 -6.08
C ILE A 288 1.10 -9.90 -6.36
N VAL A 289 1.88 -9.53 -5.34
CA VAL A 289 3.15 -8.79 -5.53
C VAL A 289 4.11 -9.64 -6.37
N GLN A 290 4.23 -10.93 -6.09
CA GLN A 290 5.05 -11.84 -6.88
C GLN A 290 4.57 -11.92 -8.33
N ASP A 291 3.27 -12.11 -8.57
CA ASP A 291 2.66 -12.17 -9.91
C ASP A 291 2.90 -10.88 -10.72
N LEU A 292 2.87 -9.72 -10.06
CA LEU A 292 3.21 -8.43 -10.69
C LEU A 292 4.67 -8.38 -11.11
N ILE A 293 5.57 -8.81 -10.23
CA ILE A 293 7.01 -8.78 -10.48
C ILE A 293 7.35 -9.75 -11.61
N ASP A 294 6.79 -10.95 -11.60
CA ASP A 294 6.95 -11.93 -12.67
C ASP A 294 6.36 -11.43 -14.00
N GLY A 295 5.24 -10.72 -13.97
CA GLY A 295 4.71 -10.01 -15.13
C GLY A 295 5.72 -8.98 -15.66
N VAL A 296 6.26 -8.13 -14.80
CA VAL A 296 7.28 -7.15 -15.21
C VAL A 296 8.49 -7.86 -15.85
N LYS A 297 8.94 -9.00 -15.30
CA LYS A 297 10.01 -9.82 -15.90
C LYS A 297 9.66 -10.22 -17.34
N GLU A 298 8.46 -10.78 -17.55
CA GLU A 298 8.00 -11.20 -18.88
C GLU A 298 7.97 -10.03 -19.88
N MET A 299 7.52 -8.85 -19.44
CA MET A 299 7.47 -7.65 -20.26
C MET A 299 8.88 -7.16 -20.64
N VAL A 300 9.83 -7.15 -19.70
CA VAL A 300 11.20 -6.72 -19.98
C VAL A 300 11.90 -7.71 -20.93
N SER A 301 11.74 -9.01 -20.70
CA SER A 301 12.29 -10.07 -21.55
C SER A 301 11.74 -10.05 -22.98
N SER A 302 10.47 -9.66 -23.16
CA SER A 302 9.83 -9.58 -24.48
C SER A 302 10.15 -8.30 -25.26
N GLN A 303 10.42 -7.17 -24.60
CA GLN A 303 10.71 -5.89 -25.26
C GLN A 303 12.19 -5.63 -25.55
N THR A 304 13.11 -6.11 -24.71
CA THR A 304 14.53 -5.72 -24.81
C THR A 304 15.43 -6.72 -25.57
N GLY A 305 14.98 -7.96 -25.74
CA GLY A 305 15.80 -9.03 -26.32
C GLY A 305 16.96 -9.38 -25.40
N THR A 306 16.82 -10.45 -24.61
CA THR A 306 17.76 -10.90 -23.56
C THR A 306 18.18 -9.76 -22.61
N LEU A 307 17.62 -9.80 -21.39
CA LEU A 307 18.12 -9.02 -20.27
C LEU A 307 19.64 -9.20 -20.13
N PRO A 308 20.39 -8.21 -19.62
CA PRO A 308 21.72 -8.45 -19.10
C PRO A 308 21.65 -9.64 -18.13
N PRO A 309 22.53 -10.65 -18.25
CA PRO A 309 22.48 -11.86 -17.42
C PRO A 309 22.45 -11.56 -15.92
N GLU A 310 23.06 -10.46 -15.51
CA GLU A 310 23.10 -9.99 -14.13
C GLU A 310 21.70 -9.56 -13.64
N VAL A 311 20.93 -8.88 -14.49
CA VAL A 311 19.56 -8.44 -14.19
C VAL A 311 18.58 -9.62 -14.29
N GLU A 312 18.81 -10.54 -15.24
CA GLU A 312 18.03 -11.77 -15.39
C GLU A 312 18.19 -12.68 -14.17
N ASN A 313 19.43 -12.92 -13.73
CA ASN A 313 19.72 -13.73 -12.54
C ASN A 313 19.19 -13.11 -11.25
N ALA A 314 19.32 -11.78 -11.10
CA ALA A 314 18.75 -11.06 -9.97
C ALA A 314 17.21 -11.21 -9.96
N LEU A 315 16.56 -10.96 -11.10
CA LEU A 315 15.12 -11.11 -11.19
C LEU A 315 14.67 -12.57 -10.93
N ASP A 316 15.39 -13.57 -11.44
CA ASP A 316 15.08 -14.99 -11.20
C ASP A 316 15.26 -15.42 -9.74
N SER A 317 16.22 -14.82 -9.01
CA SER A 317 16.42 -15.06 -7.58
C SER A 317 15.43 -14.30 -6.69
N PHE A 318 14.68 -13.34 -7.26
CA PHE A 318 13.72 -12.54 -6.52
C PHE A 318 12.41 -13.29 -6.22
N ASN A 319 12.26 -13.69 -4.96
CA ASN A 319 11.03 -14.24 -4.41
C ASN A 319 10.56 -13.44 -3.19
N VAL A 320 9.43 -12.72 -3.34
CA VAL A 320 8.81 -11.90 -2.29
C VAL A 320 8.57 -12.69 -1.00
N GLN A 321 8.30 -13.98 -1.09
CA GLN A 321 8.02 -14.82 0.07
C GLN A 321 9.26 -15.14 0.91
N ASP A 322 10.44 -15.14 0.28
CA ASP A 322 11.71 -15.50 0.92
C ASP A 322 12.59 -14.26 1.21
N LEU A 323 12.14 -13.06 0.82
CA LEU A 323 12.86 -11.80 1.03
C LEU A 323 13.04 -11.50 2.52
N LYS A 324 14.29 -11.44 2.95
CA LYS A 324 14.68 -10.99 4.31
C LYS A 324 15.32 -9.60 4.23
N LEU A 325 14.65 -8.64 3.60
CA LEU A 325 15.21 -7.29 3.38
C LEU A 325 15.58 -6.57 4.68
N GLU A 326 14.91 -6.90 5.79
CA GLU A 326 15.28 -6.38 7.11
C GLU A 326 16.69 -6.83 7.55
N SER A 327 17.07 -8.09 7.27
CA SER A 327 18.42 -8.58 7.60
C SER A 327 19.47 -8.00 6.67
N ALA A 328 19.15 -7.81 5.38
CA ALA A 328 20.03 -7.10 4.45
C ALA A 328 20.23 -5.64 4.86
N GLY A 329 19.15 -4.94 5.22
CA GLY A 329 19.25 -3.56 5.68
C GLY A 329 19.98 -3.41 7.01
N ALA A 330 19.78 -4.35 7.94
CA ALA A 330 20.58 -4.42 9.18
C ALA A 330 22.06 -4.68 8.89
N ALA A 331 22.39 -5.51 7.90
CA ALA A 331 23.76 -5.73 7.48
C ALA A 331 24.38 -4.46 6.87
N MET A 332 23.66 -3.73 6.02
CA MET A 332 24.13 -2.44 5.48
C MET A 332 24.38 -1.44 6.61
N ASN A 333 23.46 -1.31 7.56
CA ASN A 333 23.66 -0.48 8.75
C ASN A 333 24.86 -0.95 9.60
N GLY A 334 25.12 -2.26 9.64
CA GLY A 334 26.31 -2.84 10.26
C GLY A 334 27.61 -2.46 9.54
N ILE A 335 27.62 -2.43 8.21
CA ILE A 335 28.77 -1.94 7.41
C ILE A 335 29.03 -0.47 7.72
N ALA A 336 27.98 0.35 7.77
CA ALA A 336 28.13 1.75 8.14
C ALA A 336 28.70 1.92 9.56
N ALA A 337 28.22 1.14 10.52
CA ALA A 337 28.75 1.13 11.88
C ALA A 337 30.20 0.65 11.95
N TYR A 338 30.59 -0.31 11.11
CA TYR A 338 31.98 -0.74 10.96
C TYR A 338 32.86 0.41 10.48
N ILE A 339 32.48 1.14 9.43
CA ILE A 339 33.23 2.29 8.91
C ILE A 339 33.36 3.38 9.99
N GLU A 340 32.30 3.65 10.76
CA GLU A 340 32.31 4.60 11.88
C GLU A 340 33.26 4.19 13.02
N LYS A 341 33.60 2.90 13.14
CA LYS A 341 34.52 2.39 14.18
C LYS A 341 35.98 2.33 13.75
N THR A 342 36.22 2.19 12.44
CA THR A 342 37.58 1.96 11.89
C THR A 342 38.16 3.17 11.18
N SER A 343 37.33 4.14 10.79
CA SER A 343 37.81 5.35 10.12
C SER A 343 38.28 6.41 11.12
N ASP A 344 39.49 6.95 10.88
CA ASP A 344 40.10 8.04 11.65
C ASP A 344 39.26 9.33 11.70
N GLU A 345 38.27 9.48 10.81
CA GLU A 345 37.35 10.61 10.81
C GLU A 345 36.32 10.57 11.95
N PHE A 346 36.14 9.41 12.59
CA PHE A 346 35.18 9.20 13.66
C PHE A 346 35.90 8.96 14.99
N GLU A 347 35.48 9.65 16.06
CA GLU A 347 36.09 9.50 17.39
C GLU A 347 35.72 8.16 18.10
N ASN A 348 34.97 7.28 17.44
CA ASN A 348 34.54 6.00 17.98
C ASN A 348 35.57 4.91 17.70
N SER A 349 36.28 4.48 18.73
CA SER A 349 37.31 3.43 18.68
C SER A 349 36.90 2.20 19.48
N GLU A 350 35.66 1.74 19.27
CA GLU A 350 35.24 0.45 19.83
C GLU A 350 35.74 -0.69 18.95
N PRO A 351 36.32 -1.76 19.53
CA PRO A 351 36.78 -2.91 18.76
C PRO A 351 35.60 -3.60 18.06
N VAL A 352 35.83 -4.00 16.80
CA VAL A 352 34.89 -4.80 16.02
C VAL A 352 34.85 -6.23 16.57
N THR A 353 33.66 -6.80 16.70
CA THR A 353 33.45 -8.16 17.24
C THR A 353 33.08 -9.16 16.16
N GLN A 354 33.39 -10.44 16.37
CA GLN A 354 33.04 -11.51 15.41
C GLN A 354 31.53 -11.64 15.24
N GLU A 355 30.76 -11.33 16.28
CA GLU A 355 29.30 -11.36 16.24
C GLU A 355 28.75 -10.28 15.29
N GLU A 356 29.31 -9.07 15.32
CA GLU A 356 28.95 -8.00 14.38
C GLU A 356 29.28 -8.38 12.93
N VAL A 357 30.49 -8.90 12.69
CA VAL A 357 30.91 -9.36 11.35
C VAL A 357 30.02 -10.49 10.85
N ASN A 358 29.72 -11.48 11.69
CA ASN A 358 28.80 -12.56 11.34
C ASN A 358 27.39 -12.03 11.02
N SER A 359 26.91 -11.02 11.76
CA SER A 359 25.61 -10.40 11.48
C SER A 359 25.60 -9.67 10.13
N ILE A 360 26.68 -8.97 9.77
CA ILE A 360 26.83 -8.31 8.47
C ILE A 360 26.80 -9.35 7.36
N VAL A 361 27.68 -10.35 7.43
CA VAL A 361 27.82 -11.37 6.38
C VAL A 361 26.55 -12.20 6.23
N ASN A 362 25.96 -12.68 7.33
CA ASN A 362 24.74 -13.49 7.25
C ASN A 362 23.54 -12.68 6.76
N GLY A 363 23.44 -11.40 7.13
CA GLY A 363 22.33 -10.54 6.69
C GLY A 363 22.33 -10.31 5.17
N LEU A 364 23.52 -10.17 4.57
CA LEU A 364 23.69 -10.12 3.11
C LEU A 364 23.53 -11.50 2.45
N ALA A 365 24.09 -12.56 3.06
CA ALA A 365 24.03 -13.92 2.54
C ALA A 365 22.60 -14.46 2.44
N ASP A 366 21.73 -14.06 3.37
CA ASP A 366 20.31 -14.38 3.37
C ASP A 366 19.55 -13.71 2.21
N ASN A 367 20.17 -12.79 1.46
CA ASN A 367 19.55 -11.99 0.40
C ASN A 367 20.43 -11.91 -0.85
N VAL A 368 20.66 -13.06 -1.49
CA VAL A 368 21.50 -13.19 -2.71
C VAL A 368 21.17 -12.14 -3.78
N PHE A 369 19.89 -11.86 -4.00
CA PHE A 369 19.43 -10.82 -4.93
C PHE A 369 20.08 -9.44 -4.70
N ILE A 370 20.32 -9.05 -3.45
CA ILE A 370 20.96 -7.77 -3.12
C ILE A 370 22.43 -7.79 -3.55
N LEU A 371 23.10 -8.93 -3.42
CA LEU A 371 24.46 -9.11 -3.93
C LEU A 371 24.49 -9.02 -5.45
N ASP A 372 23.49 -9.60 -6.12
CA ASP A 372 23.38 -9.53 -7.59
C ASP A 372 23.23 -8.07 -8.06
N ILE A 373 22.34 -7.28 -7.45
CA ILE A 373 22.18 -5.85 -7.77
C ILE A 373 23.49 -5.09 -7.55
N ILE A 374 24.16 -5.35 -6.43
CA ILE A 374 25.41 -4.66 -6.08
C ILE A 374 26.50 -5.00 -7.09
N SER A 375 26.65 -6.28 -7.45
CA SER A 375 27.68 -6.78 -8.36
C SER A 375 27.47 -6.37 -9.83
N ALA A 376 26.23 -6.16 -10.26
CA ALA A 376 25.89 -5.81 -11.64
C ALA A 376 26.45 -4.45 -12.10
N GLU A 377 26.76 -3.53 -11.19
CA GLU A 377 27.18 -2.17 -11.53
C GLU A 377 28.70 -2.00 -11.72
N SER A 378 29.56 -2.95 -11.30
CA SER A 378 31.01 -2.86 -11.58
C SER A 378 31.78 -4.19 -11.48
N GLU A 379 32.76 -4.39 -12.36
CA GLU A 379 33.71 -5.53 -12.34
C GLU A 379 34.60 -5.57 -11.07
N SER A 380 34.51 -4.57 -10.19
CA SER A 380 35.26 -4.49 -8.93
C SER A 380 34.52 -3.61 -7.91
N VAL A 381 33.38 -4.10 -7.40
CA VAL A 381 32.64 -3.37 -6.36
C VAL A 381 33.40 -3.46 -5.05
N LYS A 382 34.03 -2.36 -4.62
CA LYS A 382 34.56 -2.22 -3.26
C LYS A 382 33.66 -1.27 -2.47
N VAL A 383 32.81 -1.83 -1.61
CA VAL A 383 31.85 -1.08 -0.79
C VAL A 383 32.51 -0.57 0.49
N VAL A 384 33.45 -1.33 1.03
CA VAL A 384 34.24 -0.96 2.21
C VAL A 384 35.62 -1.60 2.11
N ASP A 385 36.63 -0.95 2.68
CA ASP A 385 37.97 -1.52 2.84
C ASP A 385 38.09 -2.10 4.25
N VAL A 386 38.09 -3.43 4.36
CA VAL A 386 38.29 -4.07 5.66
C VAL A 386 39.78 -3.97 6.04
N ASP A 387 40.04 -3.47 7.24
CA ASP A 387 41.41 -3.30 7.74
C ASP A 387 42.08 -4.67 7.98
N LEU A 388 43.40 -4.67 7.96
CA LEU A 388 44.20 -5.90 8.13
C LEU A 388 43.84 -6.68 9.42
N GLU A 389 43.44 -5.97 10.47
CA GLU A 389 43.08 -6.55 11.76
C GLU A 389 41.76 -7.34 11.71
N ASN A 390 40.80 -6.92 10.89
CA ASN A 390 39.50 -7.58 10.78
C ASN A 390 39.35 -8.50 9.55
N LYS A 391 40.32 -8.53 8.62
CA LYS A 391 40.28 -9.40 7.41
C LYS A 391 40.01 -10.88 7.73
N GLU A 392 40.64 -11.43 8.78
CA GLU A 392 40.44 -12.83 9.17
C GLU A 392 39.00 -13.08 9.63
N MET A 393 38.42 -12.15 10.38
CA MET A 393 37.07 -12.27 10.92
C MET A 393 36.01 -12.31 9.81
N PHE A 394 36.17 -11.45 8.79
CA PHE A 394 35.30 -11.44 7.61
C PHE A 394 35.45 -12.71 6.78
N ASN A 395 36.68 -13.16 6.50
CA ASN A 395 36.90 -14.40 5.75
C ASN A 395 36.28 -15.62 6.45
N VAL A 396 36.46 -15.75 7.77
CA VAL A 396 35.84 -16.83 8.56
C VAL A 396 34.31 -16.78 8.49
N ALA A 397 33.72 -15.58 8.56
CA ALA A 397 32.27 -15.41 8.45
C ALA A 397 31.75 -15.78 7.05
N ILE A 398 32.44 -15.35 5.99
CA ILE A 398 32.09 -15.64 4.59
C ILE A 398 32.20 -17.15 4.30
N ASP A 399 33.29 -17.78 4.72
CA ASP A 399 33.52 -19.22 4.52
C ASP A 399 32.51 -20.08 5.27
N GLY A 400 32.06 -19.61 6.45
CA GLY A 400 31.03 -20.24 7.26
C GLY A 400 29.60 -20.05 6.75
N SER A 401 29.38 -19.18 5.76
CA SER A 401 28.05 -18.94 5.18
C SER A 401 27.60 -20.06 4.23
N SER A 402 26.29 -20.17 4.00
CA SER A 402 25.69 -21.16 3.10
C SER A 402 25.72 -20.75 1.61
N LEU A 403 26.46 -19.70 1.26
CA LEU A 403 26.53 -19.16 -0.09
C LEU A 403 27.31 -20.06 -1.05
N THR A 404 27.05 -19.88 -2.36
CA THR A 404 27.90 -20.41 -3.43
C THR A 404 29.27 -19.74 -3.40
N GLU A 405 30.29 -20.39 -3.94
CA GLU A 405 31.64 -19.80 -4.00
C GLU A 405 31.68 -18.51 -4.83
N GLU A 406 30.82 -18.39 -5.84
CA GLU A 406 30.63 -17.16 -6.62
C GLU A 406 30.15 -16.01 -5.73
N ASN A 407 29.08 -16.21 -4.95
CA ASN A 407 28.54 -15.18 -4.06
C ASN A 407 29.48 -14.85 -2.89
N LYS A 408 30.26 -15.84 -2.43
CA LYS A 408 31.32 -15.60 -1.43
C LYS A 408 32.40 -14.69 -2.00
N GLU A 409 32.80 -14.90 -3.25
CA GLU A 409 33.78 -14.04 -3.92
C GLU A 409 33.23 -12.62 -4.11
N THR A 410 31.96 -12.46 -4.49
CA THR A 410 31.30 -11.14 -4.54
C THR A 410 31.35 -10.44 -3.18
N LEU A 411 31.11 -11.14 -2.07
CA LEU A 411 31.24 -10.57 -0.74
C LEU A 411 32.69 -10.18 -0.43
N ARG A 412 33.67 -11.01 -0.78
CA ARG A 412 35.08 -10.68 -0.58
C ARG A 412 35.49 -9.43 -1.38
N GLN A 413 35.00 -9.28 -2.60
CA GLN A 413 35.14 -8.06 -3.42
C GLN A 413 34.54 -6.84 -2.73
N MET A 414 33.29 -6.95 -2.28
CA MET A 414 32.59 -5.87 -1.58
C MET A 414 33.35 -5.38 -0.34
N PHE A 415 34.00 -6.29 0.38
CA PHE A 415 34.79 -5.99 1.58
C PHE A 415 36.28 -5.69 1.31
N GLY A 416 36.71 -5.68 0.05
CA GLY A 416 38.10 -5.39 -0.33
C GLY A 416 39.10 -6.47 0.11
N LEU A 417 38.66 -7.73 0.18
CA LEU A 417 39.46 -8.85 0.69
C LEU A 417 40.31 -9.55 -0.38
N ASP A 418 40.07 -9.31 -1.67
CA ASP A 418 40.73 -10.04 -2.78
C ASP A 418 42.09 -9.47 -3.19
N THR A 419 42.49 -8.35 -2.60
CA THR A 419 43.86 -7.87 -2.79
C THR A 419 44.77 -8.71 -1.91
N GLU A 420 45.50 -9.65 -2.54
CA GLU A 420 46.88 -9.95 -2.13
C GLU A 420 47.57 -8.59 -1.99
N ASP A 421 47.76 -8.14 -0.75
CA ASP A 421 48.63 -7.01 -0.44
C ASP A 421 50.02 -7.44 -0.90
N ALA A 422 50.40 -7.07 -2.12
CA ALA A 422 51.75 -7.25 -2.63
C ALA A 422 52.69 -6.40 -1.77
N GLU A 423 53.38 -7.07 -0.85
CA GLU A 423 54.48 -6.53 -0.03
C GLU A 423 55.54 -5.76 -0.85
#